data_AF-A0AA41ERC2-F1
#
_entry.id   AF-A0AA41ERC2-F1
#
_cell.length_a   1.000
_cell.length_b   1.000
_cell.length_c   1.000
_cell.angle_alpha   90.00
_cell.angle_beta   90.00
_cell.angle_gamma   90.00
#
_symmetry.space_group_name_H-M   'P 1'
#
loop_
_entity.id
_entity.type
_entity.pdbx_description
1 polymer ?
#
loop_
_entity_poly.entity_id
_entity_poly.type
_entity_poly.pdbx_seq_one_letter_code
_entity_poly.pdbx_strand_id
1 'polypeptide(L)' 'MDLFYYYIGECVSWFGLISGAMFLGFKLSEGVHDMGGWKAWAMDFFGLEDHK' A
#
# COMPACT_ATOMS: atom_id res chain seq x y z
N MET A 1 -20.09 8.21 -28.40
CA MET A 1 -18.97 7.27 -28.25
C MET A 1 -18.01 7.73 -27.16
N ASP A 2 -17.59 8.99 -27.11
CA ASP A 2 -16.64 9.49 -26.10
C ASP A 2 -17.08 9.34 -24.63
N LEU A 3 -18.36 9.56 -24.33
CA LEU A 3 -18.87 9.43 -22.96
C LEU A 3 -18.76 8.00 -22.40
N PHE A 4 -18.93 7.00 -23.26
CA PHE A 4 -18.86 5.58 -22.88
C PHE A 4 -17.42 5.14 -22.60
N TYR A 5 -16.48 5.57 -23.45
CA TYR A 5 -15.06 5.32 -23.23
C TYR A 5 -14.52 6.07 -22.00
N TYR A 6 -15.00 7.29 -21.75
CA TYR A 6 -14.66 8.03 -20.54
C TYR A 6 -15.13 7.28 -19.28
N TYR A 7 -16.39 6.83 -19.25
CA TYR A 7 -16.94 6.10 -18.11
C TYR A 7 -16.23 4.76 -17.87
N ILE A 8 -15.94 4.00 -18.92
CA ILE A 8 -15.18 2.75 -18.80
C ILE A 8 -13.74 3.02 -18.34
N GLY A 9 -13.07 4.02 -18.91
CA GLY A 9 -11.72 4.41 -18.52
C GLY A 9 -11.66 4.82 -17.05
N GLU A 10 -12.65 5.58 -16.60
CA GLU A 10 -12.81 5.95 -15.20
C GLU A 10 -12.98 4.71 -14.31
N CYS A 11 -13.91 3.80 -14.63
CA CYS A 11 -14.07 2.55 -13.87
C CYS A 11 -12.77 1.73 -13.78
N VAL A 12 -12.06 1.55 -14.90
CA VAL A 12 -10.80 0.79 -14.92
C VAL A 12 -9.72 1.48 -14.07
N SER A 13 -9.65 2.81 -14.10
CA SER A 13 -8.69 3.55 -13.27
C SER A 13 -8.97 3.40 -11.78
N TRP A 14 -10.24 3.42 -11.37
CA TRP A 14 -10.65 3.16 -9.98
C TRP A 14 -10.32 1.75 -9.54
N PHE A 15 -10.63 0.73 -10.36
CA PHE A 15 -10.26 -0.65 -10.04
C PHE A 15 -8.74 -0.81 -9.93
N GLY A 16 -7.98 -0.24 -10.87
CA GLY A 16 -6.52 -0.25 -10.82
C GLY A 16 -5.97 0.41 -9.56
N LEU A 17 -6.54 1.55 -9.16
CA LEU A 17 -6.15 2.29 -7.96
C LEU A 17 -6.47 1.50 -6.68
N ILE A 18 -7.67 0.90 -6.59
CA ILE A 18 -8.07 0.07 -5.45
C ILE A 18 -7.18 -1.17 -5.36
N SER A 19 -7.00 -1.91 -6.46
CA SER A 19 -6.14 -3.10 -6.49
C SER A 19 -4.69 -2.76 -6.15
N GLY A 20 -4.17 -1.63 -6.65
CA GLY A 20 -2.83 -1.15 -6.32
C GLY A 20 -2.69 -0.81 -4.83
N ALA A 21 -3.65 -0.07 -4.27
CA ALA A 21 -3.65 0.26 -2.84
C ALA A 21 -3.73 -0.99 -1.96
N MET A 22 -4.58 -1.96 -2.32
CA MET A 22 -4.68 -3.23 -1.62
C MET A 22 -3.39 -4.04 -1.68
N PHE A 23 -2.74 -4.11 -2.85
CA PHE A 23 -1.47 -4.82 -3.02
C PHE A 23 -0.34 -4.19 -2.20
N LEU A 24 -0.22 -2.86 -2.23
CA LEU A 24 0.76 -2.12 -1.44
C LEU A 24 0.52 -2.28 0.06
N GLY A 25 -0.74 -2.20 0.49
CA GLY A 25 -1.13 -2.43 1.89
C GLY A 25 -0.82 -3.86 2.35
N PHE A 26 -1.06 -4.85 1.49
CA PHE A 26 -0.70 -6.24 1.77
C PHE A 26 0.82 -6.41 1.92
N LYS A 27 1.61 -5.88 0.99
CA LYS A 27 3.08 -5.93 1.05
C LYS A 27 3.64 -5.22 2.28
N LEU A 28 3.06 -4.08 2.65
CA LEU A 28 3.42 -3.38 3.87
C LEU A 28 3.09 -4.24 5.10
N SER A 29 1.91 -4.85 5.13
CA SER A 29 1.49 -5.72 6.23
C SER A 29 2.37 -6.96 6.37
N GLU A 30 2.81 -7.58 5.25
CA GLU A 30 3.79 -8.66 5.26
C GLU A 30 5.12 -8.18 5.87
N GLY A 31 5.66 -7.06 5.40
CA GLY A 31 6.93 -6.52 5.92
C GLY A 31 6.85 -6.17 7.41
N VAL A 32 5.72 -5.62 7.85
CA VAL A 32 5.47 -5.36 9.28
C VAL A 32 5.43 -6.65 10.09
N HIS A 33 4.78 -7.69 9.58
CA HIS A 33 4.70 -8.98 10.25
C HIS A 33 6.08 -9.65 10.35
N ASP A 34 6.84 -9.64 9.25
CA ASP A 34 8.19 -10.20 9.18
C ASP A 34 9.17 -9.49 10.13
N MET A 35 9.01 -8.18 10.33
CA MET A 35 9.79 -7.40 11.30
C MET A 35 9.36 -7.59 12.77
N GLY A 36 8.31 -8.37 13.03
CA GLY A 36 7.82 -8.62 14.40
C GLY A 36 6.79 -7.59 14.90
N GLY A 37 6.15 -6.85 13.99
CA GLY A 37 5.04 -5.95 14.26
C GLY A 37 5.34 -4.47 14.00
N TRP A 38 4.29 -3.65 14.08
CA TRP A 38 4.33 -2.22 13.70
C TRP A 38 5.34 -1.40 14.48
N LYS A 39 5.60 -1.77 15.74
CA LYS A 39 6.59 -1.07 16.58
C LYS A 39 8.01 -1.26 16.02
N ALA A 40 8.39 -2.49 15.70
CA ALA A 40 9.70 -2.81 15.14
C ALA A 40 9.87 -2.19 13.75
N TRP A 41 8.86 -2.34 12.90
CA TRP A 41 8.83 -1.73 11.57
C TRP A 41 8.97 -0.19 11.63
N ALA A 42 8.26 0.48 12.54
CA ALA A 42 8.35 1.93 12.68
C ALA A 42 9.72 2.38 13.24
N MET A 43 10.29 1.65 14.21
CA MET A 43 11.62 1.95 14.74
C MET A 43 12.71 1.83 13.66
N ASP A 44 12.65 0.78 12.83
CA ASP A 44 13.53 0.60 11.67
C ASP A 44 13.32 1.69 10.61
N PHE A 45 12.06 1.96 10.23
CA PHE A 45 11.73 2.95 9.20
C PHE A 45 12.14 4.39 9.57
N PHE A 46 11.98 4.76 10.84
CA PHE A 46 12.40 6.08 11.33
C PHE A 46 13.87 6.12 11.78
N GLY A 47 14.60 5.00 11.70
CA GLY A 47 16.00 4.91 12.14
C GLY A 47 16.17 5.21 13.63
N LEU A 48 15.16 4.92 14.43
CA LEU A 48 15.13 5.15 15.88
C LEU A 48 15.74 3.95 16.63
N GLU A 49 16.81 3.35 16.10
CA GLU A 49 17.51 2.24 16.75
C GLU A 49 17.76 2.60 18.23
N ASP A 50 17.24 1.75 19.12
CA ASP A 50 17.39 1.87 20.57
C ASP A 50 18.89 1.74 20.88
N HIS A 51 19.59 2.88 20.90
CA HIS A 51 20.94 2.99 21.43
C HIS A 51 20.85 2.71 22.93
N LYS A 52 20.95 1.41 23.24
CA LYS A 52 20.99 0.86 24.59
C LYS A 52 22.23 1.31 25.36
#